data_AF-A0A554L3E0-F1
#
_entry.id   AF-A0A554L3E0-F1
#
_cell.length_a   1.000
_cell.length_b   1.000
_cell.length_c   1.000
_cell.angle_alpha   90.00
_cell.angle_beta   90.00
_cell.angle_gamma   90.00
#
_symmetry.space_group_name_H-M   'P 1'
#
loop_
_entity.id
_entity.type
_entity.pdbx_description
1 polymer ?
#
loop_
_entity_poly.entity_id
_entity_poly.type
_entity_poly.pdbx_seq_one_letter_code
_entity_poly.pdbx_strand_id
1 'polypeptide(L)'
;MVNPDTMIEAPERTGISGIKKAVGLRRFIKELAHAEDIDLRGVRGQRLGSILDKADQALSELQEEHADWIEQKRELLASYLSLVKPPVVEEAYRAGLATTITQEFRTYDRVSKGEVVKLDDPRYLRGVITGYTVDFFHSLRLSERLGINPNTALEVARLSYRYNPTRLVLLIRDAEFTDLTKSSIEYAALHNPKDPEAFLRGFIANVAKLQAIPEFTDLTKSSIEHAALNYKDPEAFLRGFIANVAKLQAIPEFTDLTKSSIEYAALHNPKDPEAFLRGFIASAAADARLL
;
A
#
# COMPACT_ATOMS: atom_id res chain seq x y z
N MET A 1 22.70 8.84 20.59
CA MET A 1 21.70 7.87 21.07
C MET A 1 20.81 8.61 22.04
N VAL A 2 19.52 8.78 21.73
CA VAL A 2 18.55 9.40 22.64
C VAL A 2 18.08 8.31 23.60
N ASN A 3 18.05 8.59 24.90
CA ASN A 3 17.58 7.66 25.91
C ASN A 3 16.08 7.37 25.66
N PRO A 4 15.67 6.11 25.42
CA PRO A 4 14.27 5.76 25.14
C PRO A 4 13.31 6.29 26.21
N ASP A 5 13.72 6.32 27.48
CA ASP A 5 12.90 6.82 28.60
C ASP A 5 12.58 8.33 28.49
N THR A 6 13.43 9.11 27.80
CA THR A 6 13.25 10.56 27.63
C THR A 6 12.35 10.94 26.44
N MET A 7 11.98 9.99 25.58
CA MET A 7 11.09 10.26 24.45
C MET A 7 9.62 9.92 24.73
N ILE A 8 9.31 9.18 25.80
CA ILE A 8 7.96 8.71 26.13
C ILE A 8 7.13 9.75 26.88
N GLU A 9 7.39 11.05 26.74
CA GLU A 9 6.52 12.09 27.33
C GLU A 9 5.49 12.55 26.30
N ALA A 10 4.22 12.62 26.72
CA ALA A 10 3.12 13.05 25.87
C ALA A 10 3.36 14.50 25.36
N PRO A 11 3.06 14.82 24.10
CA PRO A 11 3.25 16.17 23.58
C PRO A 11 2.25 17.13 24.21
N GLU A 12 2.70 18.03 25.09
CA GLU A 12 1.90 19.18 25.54
C GLU A 12 1.67 20.19 24.38
N ARG A 13 0.45 20.76 24.34
CA ARG A 13 -0.13 21.73 23.36
C ARG A 13 0.80 22.93 23.05
N THR A 14 0.73 23.69 21.95
CA THR A 14 -0.10 23.78 20.72
C THR A 14 0.77 24.54 19.70
N GLY A 15 1.18 23.87 18.62
CA GLY A 15 2.02 24.47 17.58
C GLY A 15 2.85 23.43 16.84
N ILE A 16 3.63 23.87 15.85
CA ILE A 16 4.48 22.99 15.02
C ILE A 16 5.39 22.10 15.89
N SER A 17 5.84 22.59 17.05
CA SER A 17 6.65 21.82 18.01
C SER A 17 5.92 20.58 18.57
N GLY A 18 4.66 20.72 18.97
CA GLY A 18 3.85 19.61 19.47
C GLY A 18 3.59 18.54 18.40
N ILE A 19 3.30 18.98 17.16
CA ILE A 19 3.15 18.07 16.01
C ILE A 19 4.45 17.31 15.75
N LYS A 20 5.60 18.00 15.75
CA LYS A 20 6.91 17.36 15.55
C LYS A 20 7.21 16.32 16.63
N LYS A 21 6.89 16.62 17.90
CA LYS A 21 7.03 15.66 19.01
C LYS A 21 6.13 14.44 18.82
N ALA A 22 4.86 14.65 18.49
CA ALA A 22 3.90 13.56 18.23
C ALA A 22 4.39 12.63 17.10
N VAL A 23 4.83 13.20 15.97
CA VAL A 23 5.40 12.44 14.85
C VAL A 23 6.69 11.72 15.25
N GLY A 24 7.57 12.39 16.00
CA GLY A 24 8.82 11.81 16.48
C GLY A 24 8.62 10.60 17.38
N LEU A 25 7.81 10.74 18.43
CA LEU A 25 7.45 9.65 19.34
C LEU A 25 6.82 8.49 18.57
N ARG A 26 5.86 8.77 17.69
CA ARG A 26 5.21 7.73 16.89
C ARG A 26 6.22 6.95 16.05
N ARG A 27 7.17 7.63 15.39
CA ARG A 27 8.19 6.97 14.56
C ARG A 27 9.14 6.13 15.40
N PHE A 28 9.51 6.61 16.58
CA PHE A 28 10.28 5.83 17.55
C PHE A 28 9.56 4.53 17.96
N ILE A 29 8.27 4.61 18.34
CA ILE A 29 7.49 3.42 18.71
C ILE A 29 7.38 2.44 17.53
N LYS A 30 7.22 2.93 16.31
CA LYS A 30 7.22 2.08 15.10
C LYS A 30 8.55 1.35 14.91
N GLU A 31 9.67 2.05 15.05
CA GLU A 31 11.00 1.44 14.94
C GLU A 31 11.21 0.38 16.02
N LEU A 32 10.78 0.67 17.25
CA LEU A 32 10.81 -0.29 18.35
C LEU A 32 9.93 -1.52 18.07
N ALA A 33 8.71 -1.31 17.57
CA ALA A 33 7.80 -2.39 17.20
C ALA A 33 8.39 -3.30 16.13
N HIS A 34 9.14 -2.73 15.18
CA HIS A 34 9.84 -3.48 14.16
C HIS A 34 11.04 -4.27 14.72
N ALA A 35 11.85 -3.64 15.56
CA ALA A 35 13.00 -4.28 16.21
C ALA A 35 12.58 -5.48 17.08
N GLU A 36 11.42 -5.38 17.73
CA GLU A 36 10.88 -6.39 18.64
C GLU A 36 9.93 -7.39 17.96
N ASP A 37 9.82 -7.33 16.63
CA ASP A 37 8.98 -8.20 15.79
C ASP A 37 7.53 -8.33 16.30
N ILE A 38 6.93 -7.19 16.67
CA ILE A 38 5.59 -7.15 17.24
C ILE A 38 4.55 -7.65 16.22
N ASP A 39 3.93 -8.80 16.51
CA ASP A 39 2.81 -9.31 15.73
C ASP A 39 1.55 -8.47 15.97
N LEU A 40 0.83 -8.13 14.90
CA LEU A 40 -0.43 -7.40 14.93
C LEU A 40 -1.66 -8.30 14.77
N ARG A 41 -1.46 -9.60 14.51
CA ARG A 41 -2.53 -10.61 14.38
C ARG A 41 -3.00 -11.12 15.75
N GLY A 42 -4.23 -11.62 15.80
CA GLY A 42 -4.79 -12.22 17.02
C GLY A 42 -5.91 -11.38 17.65
N VAL A 43 -6.55 -11.96 18.66
CA VAL A 43 -7.79 -11.45 19.24
C VAL A 43 -7.56 -10.15 19.99
N ARG A 44 -8.48 -9.20 19.83
CA ARG A 44 -8.51 -7.97 20.64
C ARG A 44 -9.07 -8.32 22.02
N GLY A 45 -8.23 -8.28 23.05
CA GLY A 45 -8.67 -8.40 24.43
C GLY A 45 -9.51 -7.18 24.86
N GLN A 46 -10.26 -7.30 25.96
CA GLN A 46 -11.14 -6.23 26.46
C GLN A 46 -10.43 -4.89 26.62
N ARG A 47 -9.19 -4.89 27.13
CA ARG A 47 -8.41 -3.66 27.32
C ARG A 47 -8.11 -2.95 26.01
N LEU A 48 -7.64 -3.68 24.99
CA LEU A 48 -7.39 -3.10 23.67
C LEU A 48 -8.69 -2.59 23.03
N GLY A 49 -9.81 -3.31 23.22
CA GLY A 49 -11.14 -2.83 22.79
C GLY A 49 -11.47 -1.46 23.40
N SER A 50 -11.37 -1.34 24.72
CA SER A 50 -11.65 -0.07 25.41
C SER A 50 -10.73 1.08 24.98
N ILE A 51 -9.45 0.80 24.70
CA ILE A 51 -8.50 1.80 24.19
C ILE A 51 -8.93 2.28 22.79
N LEU A 52 -9.39 1.37 21.92
CA LEU A 52 -9.87 1.73 20.59
C LEU A 52 -11.14 2.60 20.67
N ASP A 53 -12.08 2.27 21.56
CA ASP A 53 -13.28 3.08 21.77
C ASP A 53 -12.94 4.50 22.24
N LYS A 54 -12.00 4.63 23.18
CA LYS A 54 -11.48 5.94 23.64
C LYS A 54 -10.79 6.71 22.51
N ALA A 55 -10.06 6.01 21.65
CA ALA A 55 -9.39 6.64 20.52
C ALA A 55 -10.39 7.12 19.45
N ASP A 56 -11.47 6.39 19.21
CA ASP A 56 -12.55 6.84 18.33
C ASP A 56 -13.24 8.09 18.91
N GLN A 57 -13.48 8.14 20.22
CA GLN A 57 -13.99 9.35 20.87
C GLN A 57 -13.03 10.54 20.71
N ALA A 58 -11.74 10.35 20.99
CA ALA A 58 -10.73 11.38 20.83
C ALA A 58 -10.58 11.84 19.37
N LEU A 59 -10.76 10.94 18.40
CA LEU A 59 -10.78 11.26 16.98
C LEU A 59 -11.98 12.14 16.63
N SER A 60 -13.19 11.81 17.10
CA SER A 60 -14.38 12.64 16.88
C SER A 60 -14.21 14.05 17.43
N GLU A 61 -13.68 14.20 18.65
CA GLU A 61 -13.38 15.52 19.22
C GLU A 61 -12.35 16.30 18.38
N LEU A 62 -11.31 15.64 17.89
CA LEU A 62 -10.30 16.27 17.02
C LEU A 62 -10.89 16.66 15.66
N GLN A 63 -11.82 15.87 15.12
CA GLN A 63 -12.50 16.18 13.87
C GLN A 63 -13.37 17.43 14.00
N GLU A 64 -14.08 17.58 15.13
CA GLU A 64 -14.86 18.78 15.43
C GLU A 64 -13.97 20.00 15.67
N GLU A 65 -12.91 19.87 16.48
CA GLU A 65 -12.00 20.97 16.81
C GLU A 65 -11.23 21.51 15.59
N HIS A 66 -10.98 20.64 14.59
CA HIS A 66 -10.16 20.97 13.42
C HIS A 66 -10.89 20.81 12.09
N ALA A 67 -12.23 20.92 12.10
CA ALA A 67 -13.07 20.72 10.92
C ALA A 67 -12.61 21.55 9.71
N ASP A 68 -12.37 22.85 9.89
CA ASP A 68 -11.91 23.76 8.82
C ASP A 68 -10.56 23.33 8.23
N TRP A 69 -9.62 22.91 9.09
CA TRP A 69 -8.31 22.44 8.65
C TRP A 69 -8.43 21.13 7.87
N ILE A 70 -9.27 20.21 8.33
CA ILE A 70 -9.54 18.94 7.64
C ILE A 70 -10.13 19.22 6.27
N GLU A 71 -11.10 20.13 6.17
CA GLU A 71 -11.73 20.47 4.89
C GLU A 71 -10.71 21.08 3.93
N GLN A 72 -9.87 22.02 4.39
CA GLN A 72 -8.77 22.54 3.59
C GLN A 72 -7.83 21.42 3.08
N LYS A 73 -7.54 20.39 3.89
CA LYS A 73 -6.70 19.26 3.44
C LYS A 73 -7.42 18.34 2.46
N ARG A 74 -8.74 18.18 2.59
CA ARG A 74 -9.56 17.46 1.62
C ARG A 74 -9.56 18.17 0.27
N GLU A 75 -9.76 19.48 0.25
CA GLU A 75 -9.71 20.30 -0.97
C GLU A 75 -8.36 20.17 -1.71
N LEU A 76 -7.25 20.18 -0.96
CA LEU A 76 -5.91 19.99 -1.54
C LEU A 76 -5.71 18.65 -2.25
N LEU A 77 -6.48 17.63 -1.88
CA LEU A 77 -6.44 16.29 -2.47
C LEU A 77 -7.66 16.00 -3.35
N ALA A 78 -8.61 16.93 -3.50
CA ALA A 78 -9.91 16.66 -4.11
C ALA A 78 -9.79 16.21 -5.57
N SER A 79 -8.91 16.85 -6.35
CA SER A 79 -8.65 16.43 -7.73
C SER A 79 -8.02 15.04 -7.79
N TYR A 80 -7.03 14.77 -6.94
CA TYR A 80 -6.32 13.50 -6.90
C TYR A 80 -7.22 12.34 -6.46
N LEU A 81 -8.06 12.55 -5.45
CA LEU A 81 -8.98 11.55 -4.91
C LEU A 81 -10.35 11.55 -5.57
N SER A 82 -10.55 12.27 -6.68
CA SER A 82 -11.85 12.45 -7.34
C SER A 82 -12.54 11.14 -7.73
N LEU A 83 -11.76 10.10 -8.05
CA LEU A 83 -12.27 8.76 -8.37
C LEU A 83 -12.50 7.87 -7.15
N VAL A 84 -12.14 8.33 -5.95
CA VAL A 84 -12.33 7.59 -4.70
C VAL A 84 -13.50 8.19 -3.92
N LYS A 85 -14.45 7.34 -3.55
CA LYS A 85 -15.61 7.78 -2.75
C LYS A 85 -15.15 8.21 -1.34
N PRO A 86 -15.68 9.32 -0.78
CA PRO A 86 -15.27 9.81 0.55
C PRO A 86 -15.34 8.76 1.67
N PRO A 87 -16.35 7.87 1.75
CA PRO A 87 -16.38 6.82 2.78
C PRO A 87 -15.18 5.86 2.73
N VAL A 88 -14.63 5.59 1.54
CA VAL A 88 -13.46 4.71 1.38
C VAL A 88 -12.22 5.34 1.99
N VAL A 89 -12.07 6.66 1.86
CA VAL A 89 -10.95 7.41 2.47
C VAL A 89 -11.05 7.37 4.00
N GLU A 90 -12.26 7.55 4.53
CA GLU A 90 -12.49 7.49 5.97
C GLU A 90 -12.24 6.08 6.54
N GLU A 91 -12.74 5.05 5.87
CA GLU A 91 -12.50 3.65 6.25
C GLU A 91 -11.00 3.33 6.25
N ALA A 92 -10.26 3.69 5.20
CA ALA A 92 -8.82 3.50 5.12
C ALA A 92 -8.09 4.23 6.27
N TYR A 93 -8.48 5.48 6.57
CA TYR A 93 -7.91 6.23 7.68
C TYR A 93 -8.16 5.54 9.02
N ARG A 94 -9.42 5.19 9.34
CA ARG A 94 -9.81 4.56 10.62
C ARG A 94 -9.17 3.18 10.79
N ALA A 95 -9.14 2.37 9.74
CA ALA A 95 -8.52 1.05 9.78
C ALA A 95 -7.01 1.13 10.08
N GLY A 96 -6.30 2.07 9.46
CA GLY A 96 -4.87 2.28 9.73
C GLY A 96 -4.60 2.91 11.09
N LEU A 97 -5.48 3.78 11.60
CA LEU A 97 -5.39 4.33 12.95
C LEU A 97 -5.57 3.23 14.01
N ALA A 98 -6.61 2.41 13.88
CA ALA A 98 -6.86 1.27 14.77
C ALA A 98 -5.66 0.30 14.79
N THR A 99 -5.04 0.09 13.63
CA THR A 99 -3.83 -0.75 13.53
C THR A 99 -2.62 -0.07 14.18
N THR A 100 -2.47 1.25 14.06
CA THR A 100 -1.43 2.03 14.75
C THR A 100 -1.56 1.90 16.27
N ILE A 101 -2.78 2.09 16.80
CA ILE A 101 -3.05 1.96 18.23
C ILE A 101 -2.80 0.53 18.72
N THR A 102 -3.19 -0.46 17.91
CA THR A 102 -2.91 -1.87 18.20
C THR A 102 -1.40 -2.15 18.27
N GLN A 103 -0.63 -1.62 17.33
CA GLN A 103 0.83 -1.75 17.34
C GLN A 103 1.43 -1.12 18.60
N GLU A 104 1.01 0.08 18.94
CA GLU A 104 1.51 0.80 20.11
C GLU A 104 1.16 0.08 21.43
N PHE A 105 -0.09 -0.37 21.58
CA PHE A 105 -0.52 -1.18 22.72
C PHE A 105 0.35 -2.43 22.89
N ARG A 106 0.53 -3.19 21.80
CA ARG A 106 1.29 -4.45 21.85
C ARG A 106 2.78 -4.22 22.04
N THR A 107 3.30 -3.12 21.51
CA THR A 107 4.69 -2.71 21.72
C THR A 107 4.89 -2.43 23.20
N TYR A 108 4.07 -1.57 23.82
CA TYR A 108 4.17 -1.32 25.26
C TYR A 108 3.95 -2.56 26.10
N ASP A 109 2.93 -3.39 25.81
CA ASP A 109 2.69 -4.63 26.56
C ASP A 109 3.88 -5.61 26.48
N ARG A 110 4.64 -5.57 25.39
CA ARG A 110 5.84 -6.39 25.21
C ARG A 110 7.08 -5.82 25.88
N VAL A 111 7.36 -4.54 25.66
CA VAL A 111 8.66 -3.92 25.96
C VAL A 111 8.66 -3.08 27.24
N SER A 112 7.51 -2.54 27.62
CA SER A 112 7.37 -1.65 28.79
C SER A 112 5.93 -1.65 29.30
N LYS A 113 5.52 -2.73 29.98
CA LYS A 113 4.12 -2.96 30.39
C LYS A 113 3.50 -1.82 31.18
N GLY A 114 4.30 -1.11 31.98
CA GLY A 114 3.84 0.05 32.75
C GLY A 114 3.31 1.19 31.86
N GLU A 115 3.82 1.29 30.63
CA GLU A 115 3.51 2.35 29.68
C GLU A 115 2.17 2.17 28.97
N VAL A 116 1.57 0.98 29.02
CA VAL A 116 0.25 0.71 28.43
C VAL A 116 -0.82 1.65 29.02
N VAL A 117 -0.66 2.10 30.27
CA VAL A 117 -1.58 3.06 30.91
C VAL A 117 -1.63 4.41 30.20
N LYS A 118 -0.61 4.78 29.42
CA LYS A 118 -0.63 6.03 28.63
C LYS A 118 -1.73 6.01 27.58
N LEU A 119 -2.04 4.84 27.02
CA LEU A 119 -3.14 4.66 26.06
C LEU A 119 -4.53 4.79 26.71
N ASP A 120 -4.60 4.86 28.04
CA ASP A 120 -5.83 5.18 28.76
C ASP A 120 -6.04 6.71 28.91
N ASP A 121 -5.02 7.55 28.68
CA ASP A 121 -5.10 9.02 28.71
C ASP A 121 -5.53 9.59 27.34
N PRO A 122 -6.69 10.27 27.24
CA PRO A 122 -7.15 10.90 26.00
C PRO A 122 -6.13 11.88 25.38
N ARG A 123 -5.33 12.58 26.19
CA ARG A 123 -4.31 13.51 25.69
C ARG A 123 -3.19 12.78 24.95
N TYR A 124 -2.81 11.61 25.45
CA TYR A 124 -1.83 10.76 24.77
C TYR A 124 -2.39 10.24 23.45
N LEU A 125 -3.63 9.72 23.46
CA LEU A 125 -4.30 9.24 22.25
C LEU A 125 -4.42 10.32 21.17
N ARG A 126 -4.70 11.57 21.55
CA ARG A 126 -4.69 12.71 20.60
C ARG A 126 -3.32 12.93 19.97
N GLY A 127 -2.24 12.71 20.71
CA GLY A 127 -0.87 12.70 20.18
C GLY A 127 -0.65 11.59 19.15
N VAL A 128 -1.09 10.37 19.45
CA VAL A 128 -1.03 9.21 18.52
C VAL A 128 -1.80 9.51 17.24
N ILE A 129 -3.05 9.99 17.36
CA ILE A 129 -3.92 10.36 16.24
C ILE A 129 -3.26 11.45 15.40
N THR A 130 -2.67 12.48 16.03
CA THR A 130 -1.95 13.55 15.34
C THR A 130 -0.76 13.00 14.55
N GLY A 131 0.09 12.19 15.17
CA GLY A 131 1.25 11.59 14.51
C GLY A 131 0.87 10.71 13.33
N TYR A 132 -0.16 9.87 13.50
CA TYR A 132 -0.71 9.05 12.42
C TYR A 132 -1.29 9.90 11.29
N THR A 133 -2.06 10.94 11.60
CA THR A 133 -2.68 11.83 10.61
C THR A 133 -1.65 12.51 9.72
N VAL A 134 -0.55 12.99 10.32
CA VAL A 134 0.54 13.62 9.57
C VAL A 134 1.17 12.63 8.60
N ASP A 135 1.50 11.41 9.07
CA ASP A 135 2.10 10.40 8.20
C ASP A 135 1.11 9.93 7.11
N PHE A 136 -0.18 9.75 7.43
CA PHE A 136 -1.23 9.39 6.48
C PHE A 136 -1.35 10.45 5.36
N PHE A 137 -1.54 11.72 5.73
CA PHE A 137 -1.64 12.82 4.77
C PHE A 137 -0.36 13.00 3.95
N HIS A 138 0.81 12.88 4.59
CA HIS A 138 2.08 12.98 3.89
C HIS A 138 2.25 11.86 2.85
N SER A 139 1.80 10.65 3.15
CA SER A 139 1.81 9.51 2.21
C SER A 139 0.96 9.81 0.96
N LEU A 140 -0.23 10.36 1.14
CA LEU A 140 -1.11 10.73 0.03
C LEU A 140 -0.49 11.82 -0.85
N ARG A 141 0.05 12.88 -0.25
CA ARG A 141 0.70 13.99 -0.99
C ARG A 141 1.95 13.54 -1.75
N LEU A 142 2.73 12.62 -1.18
CA LEU A 142 3.87 12.04 -1.90
C LEU A 142 3.41 11.15 -3.05
N SER A 143 2.37 10.35 -2.83
CA SER A 143 1.82 9.46 -3.85
C SER A 143 1.27 10.22 -5.05
N GLU A 144 0.53 11.31 -4.80
CA GLU A 144 0.05 12.24 -5.81
C GLU A 144 1.19 12.79 -6.66
N ARG A 145 2.26 13.29 -6.04
CA ARG A 145 3.44 13.84 -6.75
C ARG A 145 4.17 12.82 -7.61
N LEU A 146 4.04 11.53 -7.29
CA LEU A 146 4.68 10.44 -8.02
C LEU A 146 3.76 9.81 -9.08
N GLY A 147 2.52 10.31 -9.19
CA GLY A 147 1.50 9.77 -10.09
C GLY A 147 1.06 8.36 -9.72
N ILE A 148 1.14 7.99 -8.43
CA ILE A 148 0.62 6.70 -7.94
C ILE A 148 -0.90 6.74 -8.00
N ASN A 149 -1.54 5.62 -8.34
CA ASN A 149 -3.00 5.53 -8.38
C ASN A 149 -3.61 5.84 -6.99
N PRO A 150 -4.72 6.61 -6.91
CA PRO A 150 -5.36 6.97 -5.64
C PRO A 150 -5.72 5.80 -4.72
N ASN A 151 -6.16 4.66 -5.26
CA ASN A 151 -6.48 3.48 -4.45
C ASN A 151 -5.22 2.87 -3.82
N THR A 152 -4.16 2.72 -4.61
CA THR A 152 -2.84 2.28 -4.11
C THR A 152 -2.32 3.24 -3.05
N ALA A 153 -2.44 4.55 -3.29
CA ALA A 153 -1.98 5.57 -2.37
C ALA A 153 -2.69 5.51 -1.01
N LEU A 154 -4.00 5.22 -1.01
CA LEU A 154 -4.77 5.03 0.22
C LEU A 154 -4.31 3.79 1.01
N GLU A 155 -4.04 2.69 0.32
CA GLU A 155 -3.48 1.50 0.98
C GLU A 155 -2.09 1.80 1.58
N VAL A 156 -1.22 2.49 0.86
CA VAL A 156 0.10 2.92 1.37
C VAL A 156 -0.06 3.83 2.59
N ALA A 157 -0.97 4.81 2.54
CA ALA A 157 -1.24 5.72 3.65
C ALA A 157 -1.79 4.99 4.88
N ARG A 158 -2.71 4.04 4.68
CA ARG A 158 -3.25 3.16 5.72
C ARG A 158 -2.15 2.34 6.41
N LEU A 159 -1.13 1.94 5.67
CA LEU A 159 0.04 1.22 6.18
C LEU A 159 1.09 2.11 6.85
N SER A 160 0.79 3.37 7.16
CA SER A 160 1.75 4.25 7.83
C SER A 160 2.22 3.69 9.18
N TYR A 161 1.45 2.82 9.87
CA TYR A 161 1.89 2.12 11.09
C TYR A 161 3.12 1.24 10.84
N ARG A 162 3.29 0.76 9.62
CA ARG A 162 4.41 -0.08 9.22
C ARG A 162 5.54 0.72 8.57
N TYR A 163 5.19 1.81 7.87
CA TYR A 163 6.15 2.58 7.08
C TYR A 163 6.22 4.04 7.40
N ASN A 164 7.41 4.62 7.28
CA ASN A 164 7.50 6.05 7.07
C ASN A 164 6.99 6.37 5.64
N PRO A 165 6.13 7.38 5.45
CA PRO A 165 5.62 7.81 4.14
C PRO A 165 6.67 7.98 3.04
N THR A 166 7.92 8.24 3.41
CA THR A 166 9.03 8.38 2.47
C THR A 166 9.58 7.06 1.96
N ARG A 167 9.30 5.91 2.59
CA ARG A 167 9.92 4.62 2.24
C ARG A 167 9.59 4.19 0.81
N LEU A 168 8.33 4.31 0.39
CA LEU A 168 7.93 4.04 -0.99
C LEU A 168 8.65 4.98 -1.98
N VAL A 169 8.81 6.26 -1.61
CA VAL A 169 9.54 7.24 -2.42
C VAL A 169 11.02 6.87 -2.55
N LEU A 170 11.63 6.41 -1.46
CA LEU A 170 13.02 5.96 -1.45
C LEU A 170 13.18 4.74 -2.37
N LEU A 171 12.30 3.74 -2.26
CA LEU A 171 12.31 2.57 -3.13
C LEU A 171 12.16 2.92 -4.62
N ILE A 172 11.22 3.81 -4.96
CA ILE A 172 10.99 4.24 -6.36
C ILE A 172 12.20 5.00 -6.93
N ARG A 173 12.94 5.71 -6.09
CA ARG A 173 14.09 6.52 -6.50
C ARG A 173 15.43 5.81 -6.33
N ASP A 174 15.43 4.62 -5.75
CA ASP A 174 16.66 3.87 -5.52
C ASP A 174 17.23 3.42 -6.87
N ALA A 175 18.50 3.74 -7.10
CA ALA A 175 19.22 3.34 -8.31
C ALA A 175 19.27 1.81 -8.48
N GLU A 176 19.16 1.05 -7.38
CA GLU A 176 19.07 -0.40 -7.42
C GLU A 176 17.78 -0.92 -8.10
N PHE A 177 16.69 -0.14 -8.06
CA PHE A 177 15.36 -0.58 -8.50
C PHE A 177 14.80 0.20 -9.70
N THR A 178 15.58 1.09 -10.33
CA THR A 178 15.10 1.95 -11.44
C THR A 178 14.61 1.17 -12.66
N ASP A 179 15.13 -0.03 -12.86
CA ASP A 179 14.77 -0.88 -13.98
C ASP A 179 13.48 -1.67 -13.75
N LEU A 180 12.92 -1.67 -12.53
CA LEU A 180 11.69 -2.37 -12.20
C LEU A 180 10.45 -1.55 -12.58
N THR A 181 9.38 -2.25 -12.95
CA THR A 181 8.07 -1.60 -13.08
C THR A 181 7.61 -1.00 -11.74
N LYS A 182 6.96 0.16 -11.79
CA LYS A 182 6.38 0.80 -10.60
C LYS A 182 5.48 -0.16 -9.82
N SER A 183 4.67 -0.96 -10.53
CA SER A 183 3.78 -1.94 -9.92
C SER A 183 4.51 -3.00 -9.09
N SER A 184 5.71 -3.42 -9.49
CA SER A 184 6.53 -4.37 -8.72
C SER A 184 7.06 -3.73 -7.43
N ILE A 185 7.47 -2.46 -7.49
CA ILE A 185 7.91 -1.68 -6.33
C ILE A 185 6.74 -1.44 -5.35
N GLU A 186 5.57 -1.05 -5.89
CA GLU A 186 4.34 -0.89 -5.11
C GLU A 186 3.94 -2.20 -4.43
N TYR A 187 4.01 -3.34 -5.15
CA TYR A 187 3.71 -4.65 -4.59
C TYR A 187 4.66 -5.01 -3.44
N ALA A 188 5.97 -4.80 -3.62
CA ALA A 188 6.96 -5.05 -2.57
C ALA A 188 6.65 -4.23 -1.32
N ALA A 189 6.38 -2.93 -1.50
CA ALA A 189 6.00 -2.06 -0.42
C ALA A 189 4.68 -2.50 0.25
N LEU A 190 3.68 -2.98 -0.48
CA LEU A 190 2.40 -3.33 0.14
C LEU A 190 2.41 -4.72 0.82
N HIS A 191 3.10 -5.69 0.22
CA HIS A 191 2.97 -7.10 0.58
C HIS A 191 4.20 -7.68 1.28
N ASN A 192 5.34 -6.99 1.25
CA ASN A 192 6.57 -7.46 1.90
C ASN A 192 7.10 -6.43 2.88
N PRO A 193 6.30 -6.01 3.87
CA PRO A 193 6.51 -4.69 4.43
C PRO A 193 7.48 -4.63 5.60
N LYS A 194 8.11 -5.77 5.88
CA LYS A 194 9.23 -5.89 6.81
C LYS A 194 10.55 -5.59 6.08
N ASP A 195 10.68 -6.03 4.83
CA ASP A 195 11.91 -5.89 4.04
C ASP A 195 11.58 -5.88 2.54
N PRO A 196 11.03 -4.77 2.03
CA PRO A 196 10.66 -4.67 0.62
C PRO A 196 11.89 -4.74 -0.29
N GLU A 197 13.07 -4.26 0.16
CA GLU A 197 14.31 -4.36 -0.60
C GLU A 197 14.78 -5.80 -0.81
N ALA A 198 14.78 -6.63 0.24
CA ALA A 198 15.14 -8.04 0.08
C ALA A 198 14.17 -8.78 -0.86
N PHE A 199 12.88 -8.46 -0.78
CA PHE A 199 11.91 -8.96 -1.75
C PHE A 199 12.25 -8.53 -3.18
N LEU A 200 12.52 -7.23 -3.41
CA LEU A 200 12.84 -6.70 -4.75
C LEU A 200 14.13 -7.32 -5.32
N ARG A 201 15.16 -7.50 -4.50
CA ARG A 201 16.39 -8.21 -4.91
C ARG A 201 16.12 -9.65 -5.32
N GLY A 202 15.30 -10.36 -4.53
CA GLY A 202 14.85 -11.72 -4.86
C GLY A 202 14.05 -11.75 -6.15
N PHE A 203 13.17 -10.78 -6.36
CA PHE A 203 12.38 -10.62 -7.57
C PHE A 203 13.27 -10.36 -8.80
N ILE A 204 14.24 -9.44 -8.71
CA ILE A 204 15.24 -9.17 -9.77
C ILE A 204 15.98 -10.46 -10.15
N ALA A 205 16.47 -11.20 -9.15
CA ALA A 205 17.17 -12.45 -9.38
C ALA A 205 16.28 -13.50 -10.08
N ASN A 206 15.00 -13.57 -9.73
CA ASN A 206 14.05 -14.48 -10.37
C ASN A 206 13.76 -14.07 -11.82
N VAL A 207 13.53 -12.78 -12.09
CA VAL A 207 13.32 -12.24 -13.44
C VAL A 207 14.54 -12.52 -14.32
N ALA A 208 15.75 -12.30 -13.81
CA ALA A 208 16.98 -12.58 -14.55
C ALA A 208 17.13 -14.07 -14.92
N LYS A 209 16.74 -14.99 -14.01
CA LYS A 209 16.72 -16.43 -14.32
C LYS A 209 15.73 -16.77 -15.43
N LEU A 210 14.53 -16.19 -15.39
CA LEU A 210 13.52 -16.41 -16.43
C LEU A 210 13.97 -15.85 -17.78
N GLN A 211 14.59 -14.67 -17.80
CA GLN A 211 15.13 -14.06 -19.02
C GLN A 211 16.29 -14.86 -19.65
N ALA A 212 17.00 -15.67 -18.86
CA ALA A 212 18.06 -16.54 -19.35
C ALA A 212 17.54 -17.83 -20.01
N ILE A 213 16.25 -18.15 -19.92
CA ILE A 213 15.65 -19.33 -20.54
C ILE A 213 15.44 -19.04 -22.04
N PRO A 214 16.04 -19.83 -22.96
CA PRO A 214 15.96 -19.57 -24.40
C PRO A 214 14.52 -19.48 -24.93
N GLU A 215 13.61 -20.30 -24.41
CA GLU A 215 12.18 -20.31 -24.76
C GLU A 215 11.48 -18.96 -24.52
N PHE A 216 12.00 -18.12 -23.61
CA PHE A 216 11.38 -16.85 -23.20
C PHE A 216 12.04 -15.61 -23.81
N THR A 217 12.98 -15.79 -24.74
CA THR A 217 13.79 -14.69 -25.32
C THR A 217 12.93 -13.64 -26.03
N ASP A 218 11.84 -14.06 -26.68
CA ASP A 218 10.93 -13.17 -27.42
C ASP A 218 9.86 -12.53 -26.51
N LEU A 219 9.84 -12.85 -25.21
CA LEU A 219 8.87 -12.29 -24.28
C LEU A 219 9.30 -10.92 -23.79
N THR A 220 8.32 -10.03 -23.63
CA THR A 220 8.60 -8.71 -23.05
C THR A 220 9.00 -8.83 -21.59
N LYS A 221 9.86 -7.91 -21.12
CA LYS A 221 10.21 -7.81 -19.70
C LYS A 221 8.97 -7.72 -18.80
N SER A 222 7.95 -6.98 -19.23
CA SER A 222 6.68 -6.83 -18.50
C SER A 222 5.96 -8.17 -18.30
N SER A 223 5.89 -9.02 -19.32
CA SER A 223 5.29 -10.36 -19.23
C SER A 223 6.04 -11.26 -18.24
N ILE A 224 7.38 -11.20 -18.27
CA ILE A 224 8.23 -11.97 -17.36
C ILE A 224 8.08 -11.47 -15.91
N GLU A 225 8.11 -10.16 -15.69
CA GLU A 225 7.85 -9.54 -14.39
C GLU A 225 6.47 -9.92 -13.86
N HIS A 226 5.44 -9.87 -14.71
CA HIS A 226 4.08 -10.27 -14.35
C HIS A 226 4.02 -11.74 -13.88
N ALA A 227 4.68 -12.64 -14.60
CA ALA A 227 4.75 -14.05 -14.23
C ALA A 227 5.46 -14.25 -12.89
N ALA A 228 6.64 -13.63 -12.74
CA ALA A 228 7.46 -13.72 -11.53
C ALA A 228 6.74 -13.17 -10.29
N LEU A 229 5.88 -12.16 -10.46
CA LEU A 229 5.17 -11.51 -9.36
C LEU A 229 3.90 -12.25 -8.94
N ASN A 230 3.16 -12.82 -9.89
CA ASN A 230 1.78 -13.28 -9.66
C ASN A 230 1.62 -14.81 -9.61
N TYR A 231 2.62 -15.58 -10.04
CA TYR A 231 2.49 -17.03 -10.17
C TYR A 231 3.51 -17.78 -9.34
N LYS A 232 3.06 -18.84 -8.68
CA LYS A 232 3.93 -19.75 -7.91
C LYS A 232 4.92 -20.50 -8.80
N ASP A 233 4.51 -20.81 -10.03
CA ASP A 233 5.35 -21.40 -11.08
C ASP A 233 5.35 -20.46 -12.31
N PRO A 234 6.25 -19.46 -12.33
CA PRO A 234 6.32 -18.51 -13.42
C PRO A 234 6.65 -19.15 -14.77
N GLU A 235 7.47 -20.20 -14.80
CA GLU A 235 7.86 -20.85 -16.06
C GLU A 235 6.68 -21.59 -16.69
N ALA A 236 5.93 -22.37 -15.91
CA ALA A 236 4.74 -23.05 -16.40
C ALA A 236 3.71 -22.05 -16.91
N PHE A 237 3.54 -20.92 -16.21
CA PHE A 237 2.69 -19.83 -16.66
C PHE A 237 3.16 -19.24 -18.01
N LEU A 238 4.44 -18.90 -18.15
CA LEU A 238 4.98 -18.31 -19.39
C LEU A 238 4.88 -19.25 -20.59
N ARG A 239 5.09 -20.56 -20.40
CA ARG A 239 4.85 -21.57 -21.44
C ARG A 239 3.37 -21.62 -21.84
N GLY A 240 2.46 -21.55 -20.87
CA GLY A 240 1.03 -21.46 -21.11
C GLY A 240 0.63 -20.16 -21.84
N PHE A 241 1.25 -19.03 -21.49
CA PHE A 241 1.08 -17.76 -22.18
C PHE A 241 1.49 -17.85 -23.66
N ILE A 242 2.68 -18.39 -23.96
CA ILE A 242 3.15 -18.62 -25.33
C ILE A 242 2.17 -19.49 -26.11
N ALA A 243 1.73 -20.61 -25.52
CA ALA A 243 0.78 -21.52 -26.15
C ALA A 243 -0.57 -20.84 -26.43
N ASN A 244 -1.08 -20.04 -25.49
CA ASN A 244 -2.31 -19.29 -25.66
C ASN A 244 -2.18 -18.24 -26.77
N VAL A 245 -1.09 -17.48 -26.83
CA VAL A 245 -0.86 -16.50 -27.91
C VAL A 245 -0.86 -17.19 -29.27
N ALA A 246 -0.12 -18.29 -29.41
CA ALA A 246 -0.07 -19.05 -30.66
C ALA A 246 -1.46 -19.61 -31.06
N LYS A 247 -2.21 -20.15 -30.08
CA LYS A 247 -3.57 -20.65 -30.31
C LYS A 247 -4.50 -19.52 -30.78
N LEU A 248 -4.48 -18.37 -30.11
CA LEU A 248 -5.33 -17.23 -30.44
C LEU A 248 -5.03 -16.65 -31.82
N GLN A 249 -3.75 -16.55 -32.20
CA GLN A 249 -3.33 -16.08 -33.53
C GLN A 249 -3.78 -17.00 -34.67
N ALA A 250 -4.05 -18.27 -34.38
CA ALA A 250 -4.54 -19.23 -35.36
C ALA A 250 -6.07 -19.19 -35.55
N ILE A 251 -6.81 -18.45 -34.73
CA ILE A 251 -8.28 -18.36 -34.80
C ILE A 251 -8.68 -17.27 -35.82
N PRO A 252 -9.40 -17.62 -36.91
CA PRO A 252 -9.76 -16.65 -37.95
C PRO A 252 -10.58 -15.45 -37.46
N GLU A 253 -11.42 -15.66 -36.43
CA GLU A 253 -12.22 -14.61 -35.78
C GLU A 253 -11.35 -13.47 -35.21
N PHE A 254 -10.08 -13.75 -34.85
CA PHE A 254 -9.19 -12.81 -34.19
C PHE A 254 -8.14 -12.18 -35.10
N THR A 255 -8.23 -12.41 -36.42
CA THR A 255 -7.23 -11.96 -37.40
C THR A 255 -7.06 -10.44 -37.44
N ASP A 256 -8.14 -9.69 -37.19
CA ASP A 256 -8.13 -8.22 -37.19
C ASP A 256 -7.69 -7.62 -35.84
N LEU A 257 -7.44 -8.45 -34.83
CA LEU A 257 -6.95 -7.97 -33.53
C LEU A 257 -5.45 -7.71 -33.59
N THR A 258 -5.02 -6.66 -32.89
CA THR A 258 -3.59 -6.36 -32.75
C THR A 258 -2.88 -7.43 -31.93
N LYS A 259 -1.59 -7.65 -32.19
CA LYS A 259 -0.73 -8.53 -31.37
C LYS A 259 -0.85 -8.20 -29.88
N SER A 260 -0.86 -6.91 -29.53
CA SER A 260 -1.00 -6.45 -28.14
C SER A 260 -2.32 -6.87 -27.50
N SER A 261 -3.44 -6.86 -28.23
CA SER A 261 -4.74 -7.32 -27.71
C SER A 261 -4.74 -8.82 -27.42
N ILE A 262 -4.11 -9.61 -28.31
CA ILE A 262 -3.94 -11.05 -28.15
C ILE A 262 -3.07 -11.36 -26.92
N GLU A 263 -1.92 -10.70 -26.82
CA GLU A 263 -1.01 -10.85 -25.68
C GLU A 263 -1.68 -10.42 -24.37
N TYR A 264 -2.42 -9.32 -24.37
CA TYR A 264 -3.17 -8.86 -23.20
C TYR A 264 -4.17 -9.92 -22.72
N ALA A 265 -4.95 -10.50 -23.63
CA ALA A 265 -5.92 -11.54 -23.30
C ALA A 265 -5.22 -12.78 -22.71
N ALA A 266 -4.15 -13.26 -23.35
CA ALA A 266 -3.39 -14.41 -22.88
C ALA A 266 -2.73 -14.17 -21.51
N LEU A 267 -2.25 -12.94 -21.24
CA LEU A 267 -1.57 -12.59 -20.00
C LEU A 267 -2.54 -12.42 -18.83
N HIS A 268 -3.66 -11.72 -19.04
CA HIS A 268 -4.59 -11.32 -17.97
C HIS A 268 -5.82 -12.24 -17.84
N ASN A 269 -6.11 -13.07 -18.85
CA ASN A 269 -7.21 -14.02 -18.85
C ASN A 269 -6.73 -15.44 -19.22
N PRO A 270 -5.68 -15.98 -18.57
CA PRO A 270 -4.99 -17.19 -19.04
C PRO A 270 -5.85 -18.46 -19.03
N LYS A 271 -6.95 -18.47 -18.27
CA LYS A 271 -7.88 -19.61 -18.20
C LYS A 271 -8.83 -19.69 -19.39
N ASP A 272 -9.26 -18.54 -19.91
CA ASP A 272 -10.17 -18.46 -21.06
C ASP A 272 -9.96 -17.13 -21.82
N PRO A 273 -8.83 -17.01 -22.53
CA PRO A 273 -8.51 -15.76 -23.21
C PRO A 273 -9.35 -15.57 -24.47
N GLU A 274 -9.94 -16.64 -25.03
CA GLU A 274 -10.86 -16.57 -26.16
C GLU A 274 -12.18 -15.90 -25.77
N ALA A 275 -12.81 -16.32 -24.67
CA ALA A 275 -14.06 -15.72 -24.22
C ALA A 275 -13.90 -14.22 -23.93
N PHE A 276 -12.76 -13.82 -23.36
CA PHE A 276 -12.42 -12.41 -23.17
C PHE A 276 -12.40 -11.63 -24.50
N LEU A 277 -11.70 -12.15 -25.51
CA LEU A 277 -11.60 -11.49 -26.83
C LEU A 277 -12.94 -11.42 -27.56
N ARG A 278 -13.76 -12.47 -27.49
CA ARG A 278 -15.13 -12.45 -28.06
C ARG A 278 -15.99 -11.37 -27.39
N GLY A 279 -15.88 -11.23 -26.07
CA GLY A 279 -16.52 -10.15 -25.33
C GLY A 279 -16.04 -8.77 -25.78
N PHE A 280 -14.73 -8.59 -25.93
CA PHE A 280 -14.13 -7.34 -26.41
C PHE A 280 -14.62 -6.93 -27.81
N ILE A 281 -14.65 -7.88 -28.76
CA ILE A 281 -15.15 -7.65 -30.12
C ILE A 281 -16.64 -7.27 -30.09
N ALA A 282 -17.46 -7.99 -29.31
CA ALA A 282 -18.88 -7.73 -29.21
C ALA A 282 -19.18 -6.32 -28.67
N SER A 283 -18.44 -5.86 -27.66
CA SER A 283 -18.56 -4.51 -27.12
C SER A 283 -18.18 -3.44 -28.16
N ALA A 284 -17.05 -3.60 -28.85
CA ALA A 284 -16.62 -2.65 -29.88
C ALA A 284 -17.63 -2.56 -31.04
N ALA A 285 -18.23 -3.68 -31.44
CA ALA A 285 -19.28 -3.72 -32.46
C ALA A 285 -20.60 -3.08 -32.01
N ALA A 286 -20.93 -3.14 -30.71
CA ALA A 286 -22.10 -2.48 -30.15
C ALA A 286 -21.92 -0.95 -30.14
N ASP A 287 -20.74 -0.48 -29.74
CA ASP A 287 -20.41 0.96 -29.71
C ASP A 287 -20.41 1.57 -31.13
N ALA A 288 -19.89 0.84 -32.12
CA ALA A 288 -19.90 1.28 -33.51
C ALA A 288 -21.30 1.37 -34.15
N ARG A 289 -22.32 0.72 -33.57
CA ARG A 289 -23.71 0.77 -34.05
C ARG A 289 -24.53 1.90 -33.42
N LEU A 290 -23.99 2.58 -32.41
CA LEU A 290 -24.64 3.69 -31.70
C LEU A 290 -24.16 5.08 -32.19
N LEU A 291 -23.26 5.12 -33.17
CA LEU A 291 -22.76 6.32 -33.87
C LEU A 291 -23.36 6.41 -35.27
#